data_AF-A0A5E4MG14-F1
#
_entry.id   AF-A0A5E4MG14-F1
#
_cell.length_a   1.000
_cell.length_b   1.000
_cell.length_c   1.000
_cell.angle_alpha   90.00
_cell.angle_beta   90.00
_cell.angle_gamma   90.00
#
_symmetry.space_group_name_H-M   'P 1'
#
loop_
_entity.id
_entity.type
_entity.pdbx_description
1 polymer ?
#
loop_
_entity_poly.entity_id
_entity_poly.type
_entity_poly.pdbx_seq_one_letter_code
_entity_poly.pdbx_strand_id
1 'polypeptide(L)'
;MVEKAMKDVHYSVKPNRNSKQQALEVIHLIKAVLPLERAMMRLKIESSSKEAKKLLEKFSTFASTVESLHWDSGELTLILLIDPGNYRQIDELVRTDTKGTTNMEVLSLKEVIEGDSFLD
;
A
#
# COMPACT_ATOMS: atom_id res chain seq x y z
N MET A 1 12.82 6.95 -17.07
CA MET A 1 12.66 8.02 -16.06
C MET A 1 13.62 7.82 -14.89
N VAL A 2 13.68 6.64 -14.27
CA VAL A 2 14.62 6.35 -13.16
C VAL A 2 16.10 6.45 -13.57
N GLU A 3 16.50 5.91 -14.74
CA GLU A 3 17.90 6.01 -15.21
C GLU A 3 18.35 7.46 -15.43
N LYS A 4 17.44 8.35 -15.85
CA LYS A 4 17.72 9.78 -15.99
C LYS A 4 17.99 10.40 -14.62
N ALA A 5 17.13 10.11 -13.65
CA ALA A 5 17.31 10.56 -12.27
C ALA A 5 18.61 10.02 -11.64
N MET A 6 19.03 8.78 -11.95
CA MET A 6 20.33 8.24 -11.55
C MET A 6 21.50 9.06 -12.10
N LYS A 7 21.41 9.50 -13.36
CA LYS A 7 22.41 10.36 -13.99
C LYS A 7 22.41 11.76 -13.39
N ASP A 8 21.23 12.31 -13.09
CA ASP A 8 21.07 13.65 -12.50
C ASP A 8 21.65 13.71 -11.08
N VAL A 9 21.62 12.62 -10.30
CA VAL A 9 22.30 12.51 -8.98
C VAL A 9 23.74 11.98 -9.07
N HIS A 10 24.29 11.86 -10.28
CA HIS A 10 25.64 11.35 -10.55
C HIS A 10 25.92 9.97 -9.93
N TYR A 11 24.92 9.09 -9.82
CA TYR A 11 25.13 7.75 -9.29
C TYR A 11 25.84 6.85 -10.31
N SER A 12 26.94 6.22 -9.88
CA SER A 12 27.66 5.22 -10.67
C SER A 12 27.50 3.84 -10.07
N VAL A 13 26.98 2.90 -10.87
CA VAL A 13 26.81 1.49 -10.47
C VAL A 13 28.17 0.86 -10.20
N LYS A 14 28.32 0.18 -9.06
CA LYS A 14 29.54 -0.51 -8.65
C LYS A 14 29.37 -2.02 -8.90
N PRO A 15 30.00 -2.61 -9.92
CA PRO A 15 29.81 -4.03 -10.25
C PRO A 15 30.14 -5.00 -9.10
N ASN A 16 31.03 -4.59 -8.20
CA ASN A 16 31.50 -5.38 -7.07
C ASN A 16 30.60 -5.32 -5.83
N ARG A 17 29.46 -4.60 -5.87
CA ARG A 17 28.51 -4.49 -4.75
C ARG A 17 27.24 -5.30 -5.01
N ASN A 18 26.59 -5.74 -3.93
CA ASN A 18 25.30 -6.41 -4.00
C ASN A 18 24.22 -5.50 -4.61
N SER A 19 23.51 -6.00 -5.61
CA SER A 19 22.41 -5.30 -6.30
C SER A 19 21.33 -4.79 -5.35
N LYS A 20 21.01 -5.53 -4.27
CA LYS A 20 20.02 -5.09 -3.27
C LYS A 20 20.48 -3.86 -2.49
N GLN A 21 21.75 -3.84 -2.09
CA GLN A 21 22.32 -2.70 -1.36
C GLN A 21 22.43 -1.47 -2.28
N GLN A 22 22.88 -1.66 -3.53
CA GLN A 22 22.94 -0.57 -4.50
C GLN A 22 21.56 0.00 -4.80
N ALA A 23 20.53 -0.85 -4.98
CA ALA A 23 19.18 -0.37 -5.22
C ALA A 23 18.66 0.52 -4.07
N LEU A 24 18.89 0.14 -2.81
CA LEU A 24 18.48 0.94 -1.65
C LEU A 24 19.22 2.29 -1.58
N GLU A 25 20.51 2.30 -1.90
CA GLU A 25 21.34 3.52 -1.97
C GLU A 25 20.84 4.46 -3.08
N VAL A 26 20.55 3.91 -4.27
CA VAL A 26 20.01 4.64 -5.41
C VAL A 26 18.64 5.23 -5.11
N ILE A 27 17.74 4.47 -4.47
CA ILE A 27 16.41 4.94 -4.09
C ILE A 27 16.50 6.15 -3.15
N HIS A 28 17.42 6.13 -2.19
CA HIS A 28 17.64 7.26 -1.28
C HIS A 28 18.14 8.51 -2.01
N LEU A 29 19.10 8.35 -2.92
CA LEU A 29 19.69 9.47 -3.65
C LEU A 29 18.70 10.10 -4.65
N ILE A 30 17.95 9.27 -5.38
CA ILE A 30 17.01 9.73 -6.40
C ILE A 30 15.81 10.46 -5.80
N LYS A 31 15.46 10.21 -4.53
CA LYS A 31 14.33 10.86 -3.85
C LYS A 31 14.40 12.40 -3.88
N ALA A 32 15.59 12.97 -4.02
CA ALA A 32 15.81 14.42 -4.12
C ALA A 32 15.46 15.04 -5.48
N VAL A 33 15.54 14.26 -6.58
CA VAL A 33 15.33 14.75 -7.97
C VAL A 33 14.10 14.16 -8.62
N LEU A 34 13.62 13.03 -8.12
CA LEU A 34 12.39 12.39 -8.51
C LEU A 34 11.61 12.16 -7.21
N PRO A 35 10.61 13.00 -6.90
CA PRO A 35 9.80 12.84 -5.71
C PRO A 35 9.07 11.50 -5.83
N LEU A 36 9.64 10.50 -5.16
CA LEU A 36 9.02 9.20 -4.94
C LEU A 36 8.02 9.40 -3.79
N GLU A 37 6.90 10.06 -4.10
CA GLU A 37 5.74 10.11 -3.23
C GLU A 37 5.31 8.68 -2.94
N ARG A 38 4.94 8.37 -1.69
CA ARG A 38 4.37 7.05 -1.41
C ARG A 38 2.97 7.02 -2.02
N ALA A 39 2.86 6.38 -3.18
CA ALA A 39 1.55 6.03 -3.72
C ALA A 39 0.86 5.11 -2.70
N MET A 40 -0.33 5.50 -2.28
CA MET A 40 -1.21 4.68 -1.47
C MET A 40 -2.07 3.84 -2.40
N MET A 41 -2.45 2.65 -1.95
CA MET A 41 -3.39 1.80 -2.67
C MET A 41 -4.73 1.77 -1.96
N ARG A 42 -5.79 2.06 -2.71
CA ARG A 42 -7.17 2.02 -2.25
C ARG A 42 -7.71 0.61 -2.48
N LEU A 43 -8.06 -0.07 -1.40
CA LEU A 43 -8.67 -1.39 -1.44
C LEU A 43 -10.12 -1.32 -1.00
N LYS A 44 -10.96 -2.10 -1.68
CA LYS A 44 -12.31 -2.45 -1.26
C LYS A 44 -12.30 -3.89 -0.79
N ILE A 45 -12.83 -4.13 0.40
CA ILE A 45 -12.97 -5.46 0.99
C ILE A 45 -14.44 -5.70 1.28
N GLU A 46 -14.99 -6.77 0.76
CA GLU A 46 -16.37 -7.20 0.96
C GLU A 46 -16.38 -8.57 1.63
N SER A 47 -17.02 -8.67 2.80
CA SER A 47 -17.07 -9.90 3.59
C SER A 47 -18.47 -10.15 4.14
N SER A 48 -19.06 -11.28 3.80
CA SER A 48 -20.32 -11.78 4.38
C SER A 48 -20.12 -12.66 5.62
N SER A 49 -18.87 -12.79 6.09
CA SER A 49 -18.53 -13.69 7.20
C SER A 49 -18.85 -13.07 8.55
N LYS A 50 -19.29 -13.90 9.51
CA LYS A 50 -19.40 -13.52 10.94
C LYS A 50 -18.05 -13.07 11.52
N GLU A 51 -16.95 -13.40 10.87
CA GLU A 51 -15.58 -13.02 11.26
C GLU A 51 -15.12 -11.69 10.66
N ALA A 52 -15.97 -11.00 9.90
CA ALA A 52 -15.68 -9.71 9.30
C ALA A 52 -15.23 -8.64 10.33
N LYS A 53 -15.74 -8.70 11.57
CA LYS A 53 -15.26 -7.81 12.66
C LYS A 53 -13.81 -8.07 13.07
N LYS A 54 -13.39 -9.33 13.14
CA LYS A 54 -12.00 -9.68 13.47
C LYS A 54 -11.05 -9.28 12.34
N LEU A 55 -11.49 -9.46 11.10
CA LEU A 55 -10.74 -9.06 9.92
C LEU A 55 -10.57 -7.54 9.84
N LEU A 56 -11.61 -6.77 10.20
CA LEU A 56 -11.53 -5.32 10.30
C LEU A 56 -10.41 -4.88 11.26
N GLU A 57 -10.30 -5.45 12.45
CA GLU A 57 -9.23 -5.08 13.41
C GLU A 57 -7.84 -5.36 12.83
N LYS A 58 -7.69 -6.48 12.11
CA LYS A 58 -6.43 -6.83 11.45
C LYS A 58 -6.13 -5.87 10.30
N PHE A 59 -7.09 -5.58 9.43
CA PHE A 59 -6.89 -4.64 8.32
C PHE A 59 -6.59 -3.24 8.80
N SER A 60 -7.24 -2.78 9.87
CA SER A 60 -6.95 -1.48 10.50
C SER A 60 -5.51 -1.36 10.99
N THR A 61 -4.82 -2.47 11.28
CA THR A 61 -3.40 -2.46 11.66
C THR A 61 -2.48 -2.18 10.47
N PHE A 62 -2.90 -2.56 9.25
CA PHE A 62 -2.13 -2.35 8.01
C PHE A 62 -2.60 -1.13 7.21
N ALA A 63 -3.80 -0.63 7.50
CA ALA A 63 -4.40 0.54 6.88
C ALA A 63 -3.78 1.82 7.44
N SER A 64 -3.44 2.75 6.55
CA SER A 64 -3.07 4.10 6.95
C SER A 64 -4.31 4.97 7.18
N THR A 65 -5.39 4.71 6.43
CA THR A 65 -6.66 5.43 6.58
C THR A 65 -7.82 4.51 6.22
N VAL A 66 -8.89 4.56 7.00
CA VAL A 66 -10.17 3.91 6.67
C VAL A 66 -11.08 5.00 6.11
N GLU A 67 -11.46 4.89 4.83
CA GLU A 67 -12.28 5.90 4.17
C GLU A 67 -13.78 5.61 4.30
N SER A 68 -14.15 4.33 4.29
CA SER A 68 -15.56 3.93 4.41
C SER A 68 -15.67 2.59 5.09
N LEU A 69 -16.61 2.50 6.03
CA LEU A 69 -16.97 1.26 6.69
C LEU A 69 -18.50 1.20 6.72
N HIS A 70 -19.05 0.22 6.02
CA HIS A 70 -20.48 0.03 5.90
C HIS A 70 -20.86 -1.42 6.22
N TRP A 71 -21.91 -1.57 7.01
CA TRP A 71 -22.53 -2.86 7.29
C TRP A 71 -23.95 -2.82 6.75
N ASP A 72 -24.24 -3.66 5.77
CA ASP A 72 -25.59 -3.82 5.24
C ASP A 72 -25.97 -5.30 5.24
N SER A 73 -27.16 -5.62 5.76
CA SER A 73 -27.77 -6.96 5.65
C SER A 73 -26.87 -8.16 6.05
N GLY A 74 -25.85 -7.93 6.89
CA GLY A 74 -24.89 -8.96 7.31
C GLY A 74 -23.59 -9.02 6.50
N GLU A 75 -23.44 -8.13 5.51
CA GLU A 75 -22.25 -7.95 4.70
C GLU A 75 -21.48 -6.70 5.14
N LEU A 76 -20.16 -6.84 5.31
CA LEU A 76 -19.24 -5.74 5.56
C LEU A 76 -18.67 -5.27 4.21
N THR A 77 -18.78 -3.98 3.93
CA THR A 77 -18.01 -3.29 2.90
C THR A 77 -17.03 -2.33 3.57
N LEU A 78 -15.74 -2.48 3.31
CA LEU A 78 -14.68 -1.67 3.87
C LEU A 78 -13.83 -1.09 2.73
N ILE A 79 -13.61 0.23 2.76
CA ILE A 79 -12.70 0.93 1.86
C ILE A 79 -11.57 1.51 2.69
N LEU A 80 -10.33 1.13 2.36
CA LEU A 80 -9.13 1.51 3.09
C LEU A 80 -8.00 1.93 2.15
N LEU A 81 -7.16 2.84 2.62
CA LEU A 81 -5.89 3.22 2.01
C LEU A 81 -4.75 2.50 2.71
N ILE A 82 -3.93 1.79 1.95
CA ILE A 82 -2.79 1.01 2.44
C ILE A 82 -1.50 1.43 1.73
N ASP A 83 -0.36 1.16 2.36
CA ASP A 83 0.92 1.15 1.66
C ASP A 83 0.95 -0.07 0.71
N PRO A 84 1.31 0.08 -0.58
CA PRO A 84 1.39 -1.02 -1.54
C PRO A 84 2.27 -2.17 -1.08
N GLY A 85 3.29 -1.90 -0.24
CA GLY A 85 4.15 -2.92 0.36
C GLY A 85 3.40 -3.89 1.29
N ASN A 86 2.29 -3.46 1.87
CA ASN A 86 1.46 -4.28 2.77
C ASN A 86 0.45 -5.16 2.03
N TYR A 87 0.24 -4.93 0.71
CA TYR A 87 -0.78 -5.63 -0.06
C TYR A 87 -0.64 -7.14 0.02
N ARG A 88 0.59 -7.66 -0.11
CA ARG A 88 0.84 -9.11 -0.10
C ARG A 88 0.43 -9.75 1.22
N GLN A 89 0.71 -9.09 2.34
CA GLN A 89 0.32 -9.58 3.66
C GLN A 89 -1.19 -9.55 3.84
N ILE A 90 -1.87 -8.51 3.34
CA ILE A 90 -3.33 -8.38 3.39
C ILE A 90 -3.99 -9.47 2.53
N ASP A 91 -3.48 -9.71 1.32
CA ASP A 91 -3.97 -10.76 0.42
C ASP A 91 -3.83 -12.16 1.05
N GLU A 92 -2.67 -12.46 1.62
CA GLU A 92 -2.43 -13.71 2.35
C GLU A 92 -3.36 -13.86 3.57
N LEU A 93 -3.63 -12.76 4.29
CA LEU A 93 -4.56 -12.74 5.42
C LEU A 93 -5.99 -13.04 4.97
N VAL A 94 -6.47 -12.35 3.92
CA VAL A 94 -7.80 -12.59 3.33
C VAL A 94 -7.91 -14.06 2.95
N ARG A 95 -6.94 -14.60 2.22
CA ARG A 95 -6.97 -15.98 1.73
C ARG A 95 -6.99 -17.02 2.86
N THR A 96 -6.24 -16.78 3.94
CA THR A 96 -6.06 -17.73 5.04
C THR A 96 -7.25 -17.70 6.00
N ASP A 97 -7.67 -16.51 6.41
CA ASP A 97 -8.68 -16.34 7.47
C ASP A 97 -10.11 -16.47 6.93
N THR A 98 -10.36 -16.10 5.67
CA THR A 98 -11.74 -16.06 5.13
C THR A 98 -12.11 -17.31 4.35
N LYS A 99 -11.16 -18.22 4.10
CA LYS A 99 -11.35 -19.41 3.25
C LYS A 99 -11.98 -19.09 1.88
N GLY A 100 -11.79 -17.85 1.38
CA GLY A 100 -12.33 -17.39 0.09
C GLY A 100 -13.73 -16.78 0.13
N THR A 101 -14.32 -16.52 1.30
CA THR A 101 -15.63 -15.82 1.40
C THR A 101 -15.52 -14.30 1.40
N THR A 102 -14.31 -13.76 1.28
CA THR A 102 -14.08 -12.31 1.26
C THR A 102 -13.50 -11.92 -0.08
N ASN A 103 -14.15 -10.95 -0.71
CA ASN A 103 -13.71 -10.37 -1.96
C ASN A 103 -12.83 -9.15 -1.65
N MET A 104 -11.68 -9.06 -2.31
CA MET A 104 -10.78 -7.91 -2.21
C MET A 104 -10.53 -7.37 -3.61
N GLU A 105 -10.83 -6.09 -3.80
CA GLU A 105 -10.69 -5.39 -5.07
C GLU A 105 -9.77 -4.17 -4.90
N VAL A 106 -8.88 -3.94 -5.86
CA VAL A 106 -8.06 -2.74 -5.92
C VAL A 106 -8.83 -1.66 -6.67
N LEU A 107 -9.25 -0.61 -5.98
CA LEU A 107 -10.05 0.47 -6.57
C LEU A 107 -9.21 1.49 -7.33
N SER A 108 -8.09 1.91 -6.75
CA SER A 108 -7.18 2.89 -7.37
C SER A 108 -5.85 2.94 -6.64
N LEU A 109 -4.79 3.30 -7.37
CA LEU A 109 -3.58 3.86 -6.78
C LEU A 109 -3.84 5.35 -6.57
N LYS A 110 -3.78 5.84 -5.34
CA LYS A 110 -3.90 7.27 -5.01
C LYS A 110 -2.52 7.76 -4.61
N GLU A 111 -1.92 8.65 -5.39
CA GLU A 111 -0.75 9.40 -4.95
C GLU A 111 -1.18 10.31 -3.79
N VAL A 112 -0.69 10.04 -2.58
CA VAL A 112 -0.85 10.96 -1.47
C VAL A 112 0.36 11.87 -1.51
N ILE A 113 0.12 13.13 -1.87
CA ILE A 113 1.14 14.17 -1.75
C ILE A 113 1.38 14.37 -0.26
N GLU A 114 2.58 14.08 0.23
CA GLU A 114 3.00 14.30 1.63
C GLU A 114 2.91 15.82 1.93
N GLY A 115 1.73 16.31 2.31
CA GLY A 115 1.44 17.74 2.45
C GLY A 115 -0.03 18.08 2.69
N ASP A 116 -0.97 17.20 2.33
CA ASP A 116 -2.38 17.39 2.67
C ASP A 116 -2.63 16.94 4.13
N SER A 117 -2.08 17.75 5.04
CA SER A 117 -2.58 17.79 6.40
C SER A 117 -4.05 18.19 6.27
N PHE A 118 -4.95 17.31 6.65
CA PHE A 118 -6.38 17.62 6.81
C PHE A 118 -6.48 18.94 7.59
N LEU A 119 -6.73 20.03 6.87
CA LEU A 119 -7.23 21.26 7.44
C LEU A 119 -8.74 21.05 7.55
N ASP A 120 -9.19 20.98 8.80
CA ASP A 120 -10.58 21.11 9.22
C ASP A 120 -11.21 22.37 8.62
#